data_AF-A0A815MBX0-F1
#
_entry.id   AF-A0A815MBX0-F1
#
_cell.length_a   1.000
_cell.length_b   1.000
_cell.length_c   1.000
_cell.angle_alpha   90.00
_cell.angle_beta   90.00
_cell.angle_gamma   90.00
#
_symmetry.space_group_name_H-M   'P 1'
#
loop_
_entity.id
_entity.type
_entity.pdbx_description
1 polymer ?
#
loop_
_entity_poly.entity_id
_entity_poly.type
_entity_poly.pdbx_seq_one_letter_code
_entity_poly.pdbx_strand_id
1 'polypeptide(L)' 'MVFFLAYISSRTVTVGDIITGTDVFTTTSLSDEQLFNKLFYSSQMLIIGLINGSCVVWNLRICEKKKIMIH' A
#
# COMPACT_ATOMS: atom_id res chain seq x y z
N MET A 1 2.58 -12.03 -18.04
CA MET A 1 1.45 -11.45 -17.27
C MET A 1 1.89 -11.39 -15.83
N VAL A 2 1.79 -10.23 -15.17
CA VAL A 2 2.26 -10.06 -13.78
C VAL A 2 1.04 -10.04 -12.87
N PHE A 3 1.09 -10.80 -11.78
CA PHE A 3 0.03 -10.84 -10.78
C PHE A 3 0.59 -10.38 -9.44
N PHE A 4 -0.04 -9.37 -8.85
CA PHE A 4 0.37 -8.86 -7.56
C PHE A 4 -0.61 -9.28 -6.47
N LEU A 5 -0.07 -9.66 -5.32
CA LEU A 5 -0.81 -9.79 -4.07
C LEU A 5 -0.43 -8.62 -3.17
N ALA A 6 -1.41 -7.81 -2.81
CA ALA A 6 -1.25 -6.79 -1.77
C ALA A 6 -1.89 -7.30 -0.48
N TYR A 7 -1.15 -7.28 0.63
CA TYR A 7 -1.65 -7.66 1.94
C TYR A 7 -1.21 -6.65 3.00
N ILE A 8 -2.05 -6.53 4.02
CA ILE A 8 -1.98 -5.50 5.05
C ILE A 8 -2.09 -6.14 6.43
N SER A 9 -1.21 -5.72 7.33
CA SER A 9 -1.39 -5.81 8.77
C SER A 9 -1.63 -4.41 9.31
N SER A 10 -1.91 -4.29 10.61
CA SER A 10 -2.08 -2.98 11.25
C SER A 10 -0.89 -2.04 11.04
N ARG A 11 0.33 -2.57 10.91
CA ARG A 11 1.57 -1.79 10.81
C ARG A 11 2.33 -1.95 9.50
N THR A 12 2.01 -2.95 8.68
CA THR A 12 2.81 -3.24 7.50
C THR A 12 1.91 -3.47 6.30
N VAL A 13 2.30 -2.94 5.15
CA VAL A 13 1.71 -3.30 3.86
C VAL A 13 2.82 -3.83 2.97
N THR A 14 2.56 -4.99 2.37
CA THR A 14 3.46 -5.63 1.43
C THR A 14 2.75 -5.91 0.12
N VAL A 15 3.48 -5.73 -0.97
CA VAL A 15 3.06 -6.11 -2.32
C VAL A 15 4.08 -7.13 -2.83
N GLY A 16 3.61 -8.33 -3.15
CA GLY A 16 4.41 -9.41 -3.71
C GLY A 16 3.98 -9.75 -5.13
N ASP A 17 4.93 -10.20 -5.95
CA ASP A 17 4.64 -10.87 -7.21
C ASP A 17 4.29 -12.33 -6.91
N ILE A 18 3.09 -12.75 -7.29
CA ILE A 18 2.55 -14.08 -7.00
C ILE A 18 3.31 -15.16 -7.77
N ILE A 19 3.80 -14.86 -8.97
CA ILE A 19 4.44 -15.84 -9.86
C ILE A 19 5.85 -16.15 -9.39
N THR A 20 6.61 -15.12 -9.00
CA THR A 20 7.99 -15.29 -8.54
C THR A 20 8.07 -15.55 -7.03
N GLY A 21 7.01 -15.24 -6.28
CA GLY A 21 7.01 -15.31 -4.82
C GLY A 21 7.87 -14.25 -4.16
N THR A 22 8.29 -13.21 -4.91
CA THR A 22 9.17 -12.16 -4.40
C THR A 22 8.35 -10.98 -3.90
N ASP A 23 8.69 -10.50 -2.71
CA ASP A 23 8.22 -9.20 -2.26
C ASP A 23 8.78 -8.12 -3.17
N VAL A 24 7.87 -7.40 -3.82
CA VAL A 24 8.19 -6.27 -4.70
C VAL A 24 8.43 -5.04 -3.84
N PHE A 25 7.64 -4.89 -2.76
CA PHE A 25 7.74 -3.75 -1.87
C PHE A 25 7.08 -3.99 -0.51
N THR A 26 7.67 -3.42 0.54
CA THR A 26 7.14 -3.43 1.92
C THR A 26 7.24 -2.04 2.54
N THR A 27 6.15 -1.53 3.13
CA THR A 27 6.18 -0.34 4.00
C THR A 27 5.72 -0.71 5.41
N THR A 28 6.34 -0.07 6.39
CA THR A 28 5.96 -0.21 7.80
C THR A 28 5.66 1.16 8.39
N SER A 29 4.56 1.28 9.13
CA SER A 29 4.21 2.49 9.86
C SER A 29 5.19 2.70 11.02
N LEU A 30 5.74 3.91 11.15
CA LEU A 30 6.68 4.25 12.22
C LEU A 30 5.99 4.76 13.49
N SER A 31 4.69 5.04 13.44
CA SER A 31 3.91 5.53 14.57
C SER A 31 2.50 4.94 14.60
N ASP A 32 1.88 4.93 15.79
CA ASP A 32 0.50 4.46 15.99
C ASP A 32 -0.56 5.31 15.27
N GLU A 33 -0.24 6.57 14.96
CA GLU A 33 -1.11 7.43 14.16
C GLU A 33 -1.10 7.06 12.67
N GLN A 34 -0.13 6.27 12.23
CA GLN A 34 0.05 5.85 10.84
C GLN A 34 -0.31 4.37 10.61
N LEU A 35 -1.11 3.78 11.50
CA LEU A 35 -1.60 2.42 11.31
C LEU A 35 -2.46 2.34 10.04
N PHE A 36 -2.27 1.28 9.28
CA PHE A 36 -3.02 1.04 8.06
C PHE A 36 -4.33 0.31 8.40
N ASN A 37 -5.44 0.71 7.76
CA ASN A 37 -6.75 0.08 8.00
C ASN A 37 -7.42 -0.52 6.78
N LYS A 38 -7.10 -0.05 5.57
CA LYS A 38 -7.81 -0.39 4.34
C LYS A 38 -6.86 -0.39 3.15
N LEU A 39 -7.10 -1.33 2.24
CA LEU A 39 -6.47 -1.39 0.91
C LEU A 39 -7.55 -1.22 -0.16
N PHE A 40 -7.22 -0.43 -1.17
CA PHE A 40 -8.02 -0.33 -2.38
C PHE A 40 -7.11 -0.34 -3.60
N TYR A 41 -7.52 -1.07 -4.64
CA TYR A 41 -6.75 -1.20 -5.87
C TYR A 41 -7.62 -0.78 -7.07
N SER A 42 -7.09 0.09 -7.93
CA SER A 42 -7.75 0.46 -9.18
C SER A 42 -6.74 0.76 -10.28
N SER A 43 -6.85 0.01 -11.39
CA SER A 43 -6.14 0.15 -12.67
C SER A 43 -4.60 0.04 -12.66
N GLN A 44 -3.93 0.50 -11.60
CA GLN A 44 -2.49 0.53 -11.31
C GLN A 44 -2.18 1.31 -10.02
N MET A 45 -3.20 1.89 -9.38
CA MET A 45 -3.06 2.62 -8.12
C MET A 45 -3.40 1.71 -6.95
N LEU A 46 -2.52 1.68 -5.95
CA LEU A 46 -2.81 1.14 -4.63
C LEU A 46 -3.05 2.29 -3.67
N ILE A 47 -4.22 2.32 -3.05
CA ILE A 47 -4.59 3.32 -2.05
C ILE A 47 -4.62 2.63 -0.70
N ILE A 48 -3.87 3.17 0.24
CA ILE A 48 -3.72 2.67 1.60
C ILE A 48 -4.31 3.71 2.55
N GLY A 49 -5.40 3.34 3.22
CA GLY A 49 -6.03 4.17 4.24
C GLY A 49 -5.32 4.07 5.58
N LEU A 50 -5.11 5.22 6.23
CA LEU A 50 -4.54 5.32 7.57
C LEU A 50 -5.64 5.61 8.59
N ILE A 51 -5.44 5.21 9.84
CA ILE A 51 -6.42 5.46 10.92
C ILE A 51 -6.64 6.95 11.18
N ASN A 52 -5.61 7.79 10.99
CA ASN A 52 -5.70 9.25 11.15
C ASN A 52 -6.48 9.98 10.04
N GLY A 53 -7.20 9.26 9.18
CA GLY A 53 -8.00 9.84 8.09
C GLY A 53 -7.20 10.23 6.85
N SER A 54 -5.86 10.16 6.88
CA SER A 54 -5.05 10.34 5.67
C SER A 54 -4.96 9.07 4.84
N CYS A 55 -4.49 9.19 3.60
CA CYS A 55 -4.19 8.04 2.77
C CYS A 55 -2.84 8.20 2.07
N VAL A 56 -2.30 7.06 1.67
CA VAL A 56 -1.14 6.97 0.81
C VAL A 56 -1.59 6.36 -0.49
N VAL A 57 -1.32 7.06 -1.60
CA VAL A 57 -1.59 6.57 -2.94
C VAL A 57 -0.28 6.20 -3.59
N TRP A 58 -0.21 4.98 -4.12
CA TRP A 58 0.93 4.46 -4.85
C TRP A 58 0.56 4.16 -6.28
N ASN A 59 1.43 4.59 -7.18
CA ASN A 59 1.37 4.18 -8.56
C ASN A 59 2.29 2.97 -8.76
N LEU A 60 1.71 1.78 -8.93
CA LEU A 60 2.46 0.54 -9.10
C LEU A 60 3.14 0.44 -10.47
N ARG A 61 2.76 1.26 -11.46
CA ARG A 61 3.40 1.26 -12.78
C ARG A 61 4.78 1.92 -12.77
N ILE A 62 4.92 2.99 -11.99
CA ILE A 62 6.14 3.81 -11.92
C ILE A 62 6.82 3.75 -10.54
N CYS A 63 6.29 2.94 -9.63
CA CYS A 63 6.79 2.77 -8.27
C CYS A 63 6.89 4.08 -7.45
N GLU A 64 5.96 5.02 -7.67
CA GLU A 64 5.94 6.30 -6.95
C GLU A 64 4.91 6.34 -5.81
N LYS A 65 5.26 7.05 -4.74
CA LYS A 65 4.43 7.25 -3.54
C LYS A 65 4.02 8.71 -3.36
N LYS A 66 2.73 8.95 -3.17
CA LYS A 66 2.20 10.25 -2.76
C LYS A 66 1.32 10.12 -1.51
N LYS A 67 1.58 10.95 -0.50
CA LYS A 67 0.70 11.07 0.68
C LYS A 67 -0.35 12.13 0.39
N ILE A 68 -1.61 11.81 0.69
CA ILE A 68 -2.75 12.71 0.50
C ILE A 68 -3.51 12.80 1.83
N MET A 69 -3.82 14.02 2.25
CA MET A 69 -4.67 14.26 3.41
C MET A 69 -6.11 14.43 2.91
N ILE A 70 -7.00 13.52 3.29
CA ILE A 70 -8.43 13.62 3.00
C ILE A 70 -9.04 14.43 4.15
N HIS A 71 -9.58 15.61 3.85
CA HIS A 71 -10.33 16.42 4.80
C HIS A 71 -11.81 16.00 4.80
#